data_AF-F0F2F5-F1
#
_entry.id   AF-F0F2F5-F1
#
_cell.length_a   1.000
_cell.length_b   1.000
_cell.length_c   1.000
_cell.angle_alpha   90.00
_cell.angle_beta   90.00
_cell.angle_gamma   90.00
#
_symmetry.space_group_name_H-M   'P 1'
#
loop_
_entity.id
_entity.type
_entity.pdbx_description
1 polymer ?
#
loop_
_entity_poly.entity_id
_entity_poly.type
_entity_poly.pdbx_seq_one_letter_code
_entity_poly.pdbx_strand_id
1 'polypeptide(L)'
;MGLDMRPLNKPKAGQEQRFYELYRLITSDNLPPDQYDALLEEWFGLGIPSYETINAPQVGKDAQADAWLREQYDADDSPDKPPFDEVYEDYRGYYVIELAPERDSVPVYRAFGQDENVFRGQFLADCQELIGEDLLNEAWSNHLAEEAVDYAQRLIAAVAPAARQHGLEYLKDQYEAPEAEPESLESQLHIVYSLARWLMFYGSRGHGYEADF
;
A
#
# COMPACT_ATOMS: atom_id res chain seq x y z
N MET A 1 16.10 0.61 8.20
CA MET A 1 15.62 -0.29 7.14
C MET A 1 14.61 -1.21 7.78
N GLY A 2 13.44 -1.36 7.17
CA GLY A 2 12.33 -2.10 7.73
C GLY A 2 11.23 -2.18 6.70
N LEU A 3 10.40 -3.22 6.82
CA LEU A 3 9.49 -3.64 5.76
C LEU A 3 8.41 -2.59 5.42
N ASP A 4 8.34 -2.23 4.14
CA ASP A 4 7.25 -1.50 3.51
C ASP A 4 6.57 -2.41 2.47
N MET A 5 5.24 -2.42 2.45
CA MET A 5 4.44 -3.21 1.52
C MET A 5 3.81 -2.28 0.50
N ARG A 6 4.30 -2.33 -0.74
CA ARG A 6 3.83 -1.48 -1.84
C ARG A 6 2.84 -2.22 -2.72
N PRO A 7 1.67 -1.65 -3.08
CA PRO A 7 0.79 -2.30 -4.02
C PRO A 7 1.47 -2.48 -5.38
N LEU A 8 1.46 -3.69 -5.93
CA LEU A 8 1.92 -3.95 -7.30
C LEU A 8 0.94 -3.37 -8.32
N ASN A 9 1.38 -3.13 -9.55
CA ASN A 9 0.46 -2.90 -10.66
C ASN A 9 -0.41 -4.14 -10.92
N LYS A 10 -1.60 -3.93 -11.46
CA LYS A 10 -2.43 -5.03 -12.00
C LYS A 10 -2.34 -5.05 -13.52
N PRO A 11 -2.49 -6.21 -14.19
CA PRO A 11 -2.46 -6.25 -15.65
C PRO A 11 -3.66 -5.51 -16.28
N LYS A 12 -3.43 -4.86 -17.43
CA LYS A 12 -4.51 -4.46 -18.34
C LYS A 12 -5.22 -5.69 -18.91
N ALA A 13 -6.51 -5.56 -19.20
CA ALA A 13 -7.31 -6.64 -19.76
C ALA A 13 -6.70 -7.17 -21.08
N GLY A 14 -6.48 -8.49 -21.14
CA GLY A 14 -5.84 -9.16 -22.28
C GLY A 14 -4.32 -9.11 -22.31
N GLN A 15 -3.67 -8.51 -21.30
CA GLN A 15 -2.21 -8.44 -21.15
C GLN A 15 -1.69 -9.31 -19.99
N GLU A 16 -2.56 -10.09 -19.33
CA GLU A 16 -2.28 -10.80 -18.08
C GLU A 16 -1.09 -11.75 -18.22
N GLN A 17 -1.07 -12.55 -19.29
CA GLN A 17 0.00 -13.53 -19.50
C GLN A 17 1.37 -12.85 -19.59
N ARG A 18 1.50 -11.84 -20.45
CA ARG A 18 2.78 -11.14 -20.65
C ARG A 18 3.18 -10.37 -19.39
N PHE A 19 2.23 -9.75 -18.71
CA PHE A 19 2.47 -9.05 -17.45
C PHE A 19 3.10 -9.97 -16.39
N TYR A 20 2.54 -11.16 -16.16
CA TYR A 20 3.10 -12.10 -15.18
C TYR A 20 4.38 -12.78 -15.65
N GLU A 21 4.57 -13.00 -16.96
CA GLU A 21 5.85 -13.45 -17.51
C GLU A 21 6.96 -12.44 -17.23
N LEU A 22 6.71 -11.15 -17.51
CA LEU A 22 7.65 -10.07 -17.22
C LEU A 22 7.94 -9.95 -15.73
N TYR A 23 6.91 -10.00 -14.88
CA TYR A 23 7.09 -9.95 -13.43
C TYR A 23 8.07 -11.02 -12.94
N ARG A 24 7.87 -12.28 -13.37
CA ARG A 24 8.76 -13.39 -13.01
C ARG A 24 10.20 -13.20 -13.50
N LEU A 25 10.39 -12.58 -14.67
CA LEU A 25 11.72 -12.28 -15.20
C LEU A 25 12.39 -11.18 -14.37
N ILE A 26 11.66 -10.10 -14.08
CA ILE A 26 12.15 -8.94 -13.32
C ILE A 26 12.54 -9.35 -11.89
N THR A 27 11.73 -10.19 -11.23
CA THR A 27 12.01 -10.69 -9.88
C THR A 27 13.02 -11.84 -9.86
N SER A 28 13.54 -12.26 -11.01
CA SER A 28 14.59 -13.27 -11.03
C SER A 28 15.95 -12.62 -10.78
N ASP A 29 16.70 -13.17 -9.82
CA ASP A 29 18.07 -12.75 -9.59
C ASP A 29 18.90 -13.04 -10.86
N ASN A 30 19.67 -12.04 -11.32
CA ASN A 30 20.67 -12.08 -12.42
C ASN A 30 20.28 -11.47 -13.79
N LEU A 31 19.49 -10.38 -13.84
CA LEU A 31 19.38 -9.57 -15.06
C LEU A 31 20.47 -8.49 -15.16
N PRO A 32 21.07 -8.28 -16.34
CA PRO A 32 21.88 -7.09 -16.61
C PRO A 32 21.05 -5.80 -16.50
N PRO A 33 21.60 -4.66 -16.03
CA PRO A 33 20.84 -3.42 -15.82
C PRO A 33 20.02 -2.96 -17.03
N ASP A 34 20.62 -2.90 -18.22
CA ASP A 34 19.92 -2.46 -19.43
C ASP A 34 18.71 -3.36 -19.80
N GLN A 35 18.80 -4.66 -19.48
CA GLN A 35 17.69 -5.58 -19.71
C GLN A 35 16.61 -5.43 -18.63
N TYR A 36 17.02 -5.21 -17.39
CA TYR A 36 16.12 -4.95 -16.28
C TYR A 36 15.25 -3.72 -16.55
N ASP A 37 15.87 -2.59 -16.92
CA ASP A 37 15.17 -1.33 -17.19
C ASP A 37 14.17 -1.48 -18.35
N ALA A 38 14.57 -2.15 -19.43
CA ALA A 38 13.69 -2.38 -20.58
C ALA A 38 12.49 -3.28 -20.25
N LEU A 39 12.69 -4.33 -19.45
CA LEU A 39 11.60 -5.21 -19.00
C LEU A 39 10.68 -4.49 -18.03
N LEU A 40 11.23 -3.65 -17.15
CA LEU A 40 10.49 -2.87 -16.20
C LEU A 40 9.61 -1.82 -16.89
N GLU A 41 10.13 -1.12 -17.90
CA GLU A 41 9.35 -0.20 -18.74
C GLU A 41 8.19 -0.91 -19.45
N GLU A 42 8.45 -2.09 -20.03
CA GLU A 42 7.39 -2.90 -20.64
C GLU A 42 6.34 -3.30 -19.60
N TRP A 43 6.77 -3.76 -18.43
CA TRP A 43 5.88 -4.19 -17.35
C TRP A 43 5.00 -3.04 -16.84
N PHE A 44 5.56 -1.85 -16.66
CA PHE A 44 4.79 -0.64 -16.34
C PHE A 44 3.78 -0.30 -17.43
N GLY A 45 4.16 -0.42 -18.70
CA GLY A 45 3.27 -0.18 -19.84
C GLY A 45 2.07 -1.12 -19.93
N LEU A 46 2.23 -2.36 -19.45
CA LEU A 46 1.17 -3.38 -19.40
C LEU A 46 0.31 -3.31 -18.12
N GLY A 47 0.79 -2.60 -17.10
CA GLY A 47 0.14 -2.44 -15.81
C GLY A 47 -0.88 -1.30 -15.76
N ILE A 48 -1.79 -1.41 -14.80
CA ILE A 48 -2.60 -0.33 -14.26
C ILE A 48 -2.07 -0.11 -12.84
N PRO A 49 -1.61 1.11 -12.51
CA PRO A 49 -1.11 1.43 -11.19
C PRO A 49 -2.22 1.46 -10.14
N SER A 50 -1.82 1.28 -8.88
CA SER A 50 -2.74 1.22 -7.74
C SER A 50 -3.53 2.52 -7.55
N TYR A 51 -2.91 3.68 -7.73
CA TYR A 51 -3.57 4.99 -7.61
C TYR A 51 -4.70 5.21 -8.63
N GLU A 52 -4.63 4.59 -9.82
CA GLU A 52 -5.75 4.60 -10.78
C GLU A 52 -6.92 3.77 -10.28
N THR A 53 -6.64 2.58 -9.72
CA THR A 53 -7.69 1.67 -9.21
C THR A 53 -8.47 2.27 -8.04
N ILE A 54 -7.81 3.07 -7.20
CA ILE A 54 -8.46 3.71 -6.05
C ILE A 54 -9.13 5.02 -6.43
N ASN A 55 -9.08 5.40 -7.71
CA ASN A 55 -9.59 6.67 -8.23
C ASN A 55 -9.02 7.87 -7.47
N ALA A 56 -7.71 7.86 -7.21
CA ALA A 56 -7.03 9.01 -6.62
C ALA A 56 -7.24 10.24 -7.52
N PRO A 57 -7.69 11.39 -6.96
CA PRO A 57 -7.84 12.63 -7.72
C PRO A 57 -6.51 13.09 -8.32
N GLN A 58 -6.54 13.68 -9.51
CA GLN A 58 -5.34 14.09 -10.24
C GLN A 58 -5.25 15.61 -10.41
N VAL A 59 -4.10 16.19 -10.08
CA VAL A 59 -3.81 17.63 -10.30
C VAL A 59 -3.89 17.96 -11.79
N GLY A 60 -4.59 19.04 -12.12
CA GLY A 60 -4.86 19.46 -13.51
C GLY A 60 -6.08 18.81 -14.15
N LYS A 61 -6.73 17.87 -13.45
CA LYS A 61 -7.92 17.15 -13.92
C LYS A 61 -9.08 17.29 -12.96
N ASP A 62 -8.83 17.12 -11.66
CA ASP A 62 -9.84 17.09 -10.60
C ASP A 62 -9.70 18.32 -9.68
N ALA A 63 -10.79 19.09 -9.55
CA ALA A 63 -10.77 20.35 -8.78
C ALA A 63 -10.36 20.19 -7.31
N GLN A 64 -10.63 19.03 -6.71
CA GLN A 64 -10.21 18.75 -5.32
C GLN A 64 -8.70 18.51 -5.20
N ALA A 65 -8.05 17.94 -6.22
CA ALA A 65 -6.60 17.78 -6.24
C ALA A 65 -5.90 19.14 -6.45
N ASP A 66 -6.46 19.99 -7.31
CA ASP A 66 -5.97 21.36 -7.50
C ASP A 66 -6.08 22.19 -6.20
N ALA A 67 -7.21 22.07 -5.50
CA ALA A 67 -7.42 22.74 -4.21
C ALA A 67 -6.44 22.22 -3.16
N TRP A 68 -6.22 20.92 -3.09
CA TRP A 68 -5.24 20.31 -2.20
C TRP A 68 -3.83 20.83 -2.46
N LEU A 69 -3.37 20.86 -3.72
CA LEU A 69 -2.04 21.35 -4.05
C LEU A 69 -1.89 22.83 -3.64
N ARG A 70 -2.96 23.60 -3.81
CA ARG A 70 -2.99 25.00 -3.36
C ARG A 70 -2.84 25.10 -1.85
N GLU A 71 -3.55 24.27 -1.09
CA GLU A 71 -3.45 24.23 0.37
C GLU A 71 -2.04 23.85 0.84
N GLN A 72 -1.42 22.83 0.23
CA GLN A 72 -0.03 22.44 0.53
C GLN A 72 0.95 23.58 0.25
N TYR A 73 0.79 24.27 -0.89
CA TYR A 73 1.62 25.41 -1.26
C TYR A 73 1.47 26.61 -0.31
N ASP A 74 0.22 26.90 0.10
CA ASP A 74 -0.07 28.01 0.99
C ASP A 74 0.39 27.71 2.43
N ALA A 75 0.44 26.44 2.83
CA ALA A 75 0.98 25.98 4.12
C ALA A 75 2.51 25.94 4.19
N ASP A 76 3.21 25.88 3.04
CA ASP A 76 4.67 25.97 2.98
C ASP A 76 5.13 27.43 3.20
N ASP A 77 5.77 27.67 4.34
CA ASP A 77 6.35 28.96 4.73
C ASP A 77 7.80 29.16 4.25
N SER A 78 8.30 28.28 3.37
CA SER A 78 9.66 28.39 2.83
C SER A 78 9.88 29.74 2.14
N PRO A 79 10.92 30.51 2.52
CA PRO A 79 11.21 31.81 1.94
C PRO A 79 11.62 31.74 0.46
N ASP A 80 12.07 30.56 0.02
CA ASP A 80 12.53 30.29 -1.34
C ASP A 80 11.50 29.49 -2.16
N LYS A 81 10.23 29.45 -1.73
CA LYS A 81 9.20 28.68 -2.45
C LYS A 81 8.96 29.26 -3.86
N PRO A 82 8.95 28.42 -4.92
CA PRO A 82 8.67 28.88 -6.29
C PRO A 82 7.28 29.54 -6.41
N PRO A 83 6.99 30.30 -7.47
CA PRO A 83 5.63 30.74 -7.76
C PRO A 83 4.67 29.56 -7.93
N PHE A 84 3.42 29.70 -7.47
CA PHE A 84 2.43 28.63 -7.56
C PHE A 84 2.25 28.07 -8.98
N ASP A 85 2.29 28.91 -10.01
CA ASP A 85 2.14 28.45 -11.40
C ASP A 85 3.26 27.49 -11.83
N GLU A 86 4.49 27.66 -11.32
CA GLU A 86 5.60 26.73 -11.58
C GLU A 86 5.38 25.41 -10.84
N VAL A 87 5.01 25.47 -9.55
CA VAL A 87 4.65 24.28 -8.75
C VAL A 87 3.48 23.53 -9.38
N TYR A 88 2.49 24.25 -9.89
CA TYR A 88 1.31 23.66 -10.50
C TYR A 88 1.64 22.87 -11.77
N GLU A 89 2.50 23.41 -12.63
CA GLU A 89 2.95 22.69 -13.82
C GLU A 89 3.82 21.47 -13.47
N ASP A 90 4.69 21.59 -12.46
CA ASP A 90 5.52 20.47 -11.98
C ASP A 90 4.67 19.31 -11.43
N TYR A 91 3.58 19.63 -10.75
CA TYR A 91 2.67 18.65 -10.16
C TYR A 91 1.55 18.21 -11.10
N ARG A 92 1.50 18.72 -12.33
CA ARG A 92 0.42 18.38 -13.26
C ARG A 92 0.43 16.88 -13.58
N GLY A 93 -0.70 16.21 -13.37
CA GLY A 93 -0.79 14.76 -13.53
C GLY A 93 -0.44 13.96 -12.27
N TYR A 94 -0.02 14.61 -11.18
CA TYR A 94 0.20 13.98 -9.88
C TYR A 94 -1.13 13.44 -9.29
N TYR A 95 -1.09 12.21 -8.78
CA TYR A 95 -2.22 11.56 -8.11
C TYR A 95 -2.19 11.82 -6.61
N VAL A 96 -3.23 12.49 -6.10
CA VAL A 96 -3.37 12.81 -4.67
C VAL A 96 -4.04 11.64 -3.96
N ILE A 97 -3.25 10.64 -3.58
CA ILE A 97 -3.73 9.36 -3.01
C ILE A 97 -4.53 9.55 -1.71
N GLU A 98 -4.17 10.52 -0.88
CA GLU A 98 -4.88 10.78 0.39
C GLU A 98 -6.33 11.27 0.22
N LEU A 99 -6.69 11.73 -0.99
CA LEU A 99 -8.06 12.10 -1.34
C LEU A 99 -8.84 10.94 -1.98
N ALA A 100 -8.27 9.73 -2.04
CA ALA A 100 -8.98 8.57 -2.55
C ALA A 100 -10.25 8.30 -1.71
N PRO A 101 -11.39 8.02 -2.35
CA PRO A 101 -12.67 7.83 -1.64
C PRO A 101 -12.72 6.58 -0.77
N GLU A 102 -11.86 5.60 -1.06
CA GLU A 102 -11.86 4.29 -0.40
C GLU A 102 -10.89 4.29 0.79
N ARG A 103 -11.41 4.20 2.02
CA ARG A 103 -10.61 4.31 3.24
C ARG A 103 -9.50 3.26 3.33
N ASP A 104 -9.81 2.01 2.97
CA ASP A 104 -8.83 0.91 3.04
C ASP A 104 -7.71 1.02 2.00
N SER A 105 -7.78 1.97 1.05
CA SER A 105 -6.69 2.25 0.11
C SER A 105 -5.51 2.99 0.73
N VAL A 106 -5.74 3.72 1.83
CA VAL A 106 -4.77 4.53 2.56
C VAL A 106 -4.63 3.93 3.95
N PRO A 107 -3.59 3.13 4.22
CA PRO A 107 -3.47 2.46 5.51
C PRO A 107 -3.18 3.47 6.63
N VAL A 108 -3.60 3.15 7.85
CA VAL A 108 -3.25 3.97 9.04
C VAL A 108 -1.76 3.89 9.35
N TYR A 109 -1.19 2.69 9.23
CA TYR A 109 0.22 2.43 9.50
C TYR A 109 1.06 2.67 8.24
N ARG A 110 1.68 3.85 8.16
CA ARG A 110 2.49 4.33 7.01
C ARG A 110 3.90 4.72 7.46
N ALA A 111 4.86 4.62 6.54
CA ALA A 111 6.19 5.20 6.73
C ALA A 111 6.26 6.60 6.13
N PHE A 112 7.01 7.49 6.79
CA PHE A 112 7.33 8.80 6.22
C PHE A 112 8.18 8.64 4.95
N GLY A 113 7.82 9.38 3.89
CA GLY A 113 8.55 9.39 2.63
C GLY A 113 8.21 8.24 1.67
N GLN A 114 7.20 7.42 1.98
CA GLN A 114 6.57 6.50 1.03
C GLN A 114 5.26 7.09 0.50
N ASP A 115 4.76 6.54 -0.61
CA ASP A 115 3.43 6.88 -1.11
C ASP A 115 2.35 6.54 -0.08
N GLU A 116 1.28 7.33 -0.05
CA GLU A 116 0.24 7.26 0.99
C GLU A 116 -0.53 5.93 1.02
N ASN A 117 -0.44 5.11 -0.03
CA ASN A 117 -1.03 3.78 -0.09
C ASN A 117 -0.09 2.64 0.32
N VAL A 118 1.14 2.94 0.75
CA VAL A 118 2.12 1.95 1.21
C VAL A 118 1.85 1.59 2.68
N PHE A 119 1.69 0.30 2.96
CA PHE A 119 1.54 -0.17 4.33
C PHE A 119 2.91 -0.38 4.97
N ARG A 120 3.13 0.15 6.17
CA ARG A 120 4.36 -0.08 6.94
C ARG A 120 4.35 -1.47 7.58
N GLY A 121 4.78 -2.48 6.82
CA GLY A 121 4.82 -3.89 7.23
C GLY A 121 5.66 -4.16 8.49
N GLN A 122 6.64 -3.29 8.80
CA GLN A 122 7.51 -3.42 9.97
C GLN A 122 6.74 -3.55 11.30
N PHE A 123 5.54 -2.98 11.42
CA PHE A 123 4.72 -3.10 12.64
C PHE A 123 4.24 -4.54 12.93
N LEU A 124 4.31 -5.45 11.95
CA LEU A 124 4.03 -6.88 12.18
C LEU A 124 5.04 -7.54 13.12
N ALA A 125 6.25 -7.01 13.24
CA ALA A 125 7.26 -7.55 14.16
C ALA A 125 6.74 -7.55 15.61
N ASP A 126 5.97 -6.52 15.98
CA ASP A 126 5.35 -6.41 17.31
C ASP A 126 4.18 -7.38 17.50
N CYS A 127 3.72 -8.03 16.42
CA CYS A 127 2.58 -8.95 16.39
C CYS A 127 3.00 -10.42 16.32
N GLN A 128 4.31 -10.75 16.39
CA GLN A 128 4.82 -12.11 16.18
C GLN A 128 4.15 -13.14 17.11
N GLU A 129 4.00 -12.82 18.39
CA GLU A 129 3.38 -13.73 19.37
C GLU A 129 1.90 -14.01 19.06
N LEU A 130 1.25 -13.12 18.28
CA LEU A 130 -0.15 -13.21 17.91
C LEU A 130 -0.37 -13.96 16.59
N ILE A 131 0.47 -13.74 15.58
CA ILE A 131 0.33 -14.33 14.24
C ILE A 131 1.23 -15.54 13.99
N GLY A 132 2.27 -15.72 14.80
CA GLY A 132 3.29 -16.75 14.64
C GLY A 132 4.39 -16.38 13.64
N GLU A 133 5.53 -17.07 13.77
CA GLU A 133 6.74 -16.82 12.98
C GLU A 133 6.54 -17.05 11.47
N ASP A 134 5.76 -18.07 11.09
CA ASP A 134 5.53 -18.39 9.67
C ASP A 134 4.81 -17.25 8.93
N LEU A 135 3.72 -16.73 9.49
CA LEU A 135 2.98 -15.61 8.90
C LEU A 135 3.78 -14.31 8.94
N LEU A 136 4.60 -14.11 9.97
CA LEU A 136 5.50 -12.95 10.03
C LEU A 136 6.55 -13.03 8.92
N ASN A 137 7.20 -14.17 8.72
CA ASN A 137 8.24 -14.33 7.71
C ASN A 137 7.71 -14.19 6.30
N GLU A 138 6.49 -14.67 6.03
CA GLU A 138 5.81 -14.51 4.74
C GLU A 138 5.57 -13.04 4.37
N ALA A 139 5.41 -12.14 5.35
CA ALA A 139 5.30 -10.69 5.11
C ALA A 139 6.47 -10.13 4.29
N TRP A 140 7.66 -10.75 4.41
CA TRP A 140 8.90 -10.34 3.76
C TRP A 140 9.07 -10.89 2.33
N SER A 141 8.03 -11.49 1.75
CA SER A 141 8.03 -11.90 0.35
C SER A 141 6.95 -11.19 -0.45
N ASN A 142 7.21 -10.99 -1.75
CA ASN A 142 6.21 -10.45 -2.66
C ASN A 142 5.04 -11.43 -2.83
N HIS A 143 3.84 -10.87 -3.02
CA HIS A 143 2.62 -11.65 -3.27
C HIS A 143 1.89 -11.11 -4.48
N LEU A 144 1.42 -11.99 -5.35
CA LEU A 144 0.41 -11.66 -6.34
C LEU A 144 -0.96 -11.45 -5.67
N ALA A 145 -1.92 -10.91 -6.42
CA ALA A 145 -3.21 -10.49 -5.90
C ALA A 145 -3.96 -11.60 -5.12
N GLU A 146 -4.02 -12.81 -5.68
CA GLU A 146 -4.70 -13.95 -5.03
C GLU A 146 -3.96 -14.40 -3.76
N GLU A 147 -2.62 -14.37 -3.78
CA GLU A 147 -1.77 -14.74 -2.65
C GLU A 147 -1.92 -13.72 -1.52
N ALA A 148 -2.00 -12.42 -1.84
CA ALA A 148 -2.24 -11.35 -0.87
C ALA A 148 -3.61 -11.50 -0.16
N VAL A 149 -4.65 -11.89 -0.91
CA VAL A 149 -5.98 -12.18 -0.35
C VAL A 149 -5.95 -13.40 0.57
N ASP A 150 -5.28 -14.48 0.16
CA ASP A 150 -5.12 -15.67 0.99
C ASP A 150 -4.35 -15.38 2.28
N TYR A 151 -3.23 -14.65 2.17
CA TYR A 151 -2.44 -14.21 3.30
C TYR A 151 -3.26 -13.38 4.30
N ALA A 152 -4.05 -12.42 3.81
CA ALA A 152 -4.95 -11.63 4.65
C ALA A 152 -5.97 -12.48 5.42
N GLN A 153 -6.54 -13.50 4.77
CA GLN A 153 -7.50 -14.41 5.40
C GLN A 153 -6.84 -15.25 6.50
N ARG A 154 -5.60 -15.71 6.29
CA ARG A 154 -4.83 -16.44 7.29
C ARG A 154 -4.44 -15.56 8.48
N LEU A 155 -4.04 -14.31 8.24
CA LEU A 155 -3.82 -13.32 9.31
C LEU A 155 -5.07 -13.13 10.16
N ILE A 156 -6.24 -12.90 9.54
CA ILE A 156 -7.52 -12.77 10.25
C ILE A 156 -7.83 -14.03 11.08
N ALA A 157 -7.63 -15.21 10.49
CA ALA A 157 -7.90 -16.49 11.16
C ALA A 157 -6.98 -16.72 12.37
N ALA A 158 -5.70 -16.31 12.29
CA ALA A 158 -4.73 -16.44 13.37
C ALA A 158 -5.15 -15.61 14.60
N VAL A 159 -5.65 -14.40 14.38
CA VAL A 159 -5.92 -13.46 15.49
C VAL A 159 -7.36 -13.48 16.01
N ALA A 160 -8.30 -14.05 15.25
CA ALA A 160 -9.71 -14.12 15.63
C ALA A 160 -9.99 -14.78 17.01
N PRO A 161 -9.30 -15.86 17.44
CA PRO A 161 -9.49 -16.44 18.77
C PRO A 161 -9.15 -15.45 19.90
N ALA A 162 -8.03 -14.72 19.77
CA ALA A 162 -7.61 -13.73 20.75
C ALA A 162 -8.58 -12.54 20.78
N ALA A 163 -8.99 -12.03 19.61
CA ALA A 163 -9.98 -10.97 19.53
C ALA A 163 -11.29 -11.34 20.24
N ARG A 164 -11.82 -12.54 19.98
CA ARG A 164 -13.05 -13.03 20.62
C ARG A 164 -12.90 -13.23 22.13
N GLN A 165 -11.80 -13.84 22.55
CA GLN A 165 -11.54 -14.09 23.97
C GLN A 165 -11.52 -12.80 24.79
N HIS A 166 -11.03 -11.71 24.19
CA HIS A 166 -10.89 -10.41 24.86
C HIS A 166 -12.01 -9.41 24.52
N GLY A 167 -13.00 -9.79 23.70
CA GLY A 167 -14.09 -8.89 23.30
C GLY A 167 -13.67 -7.76 22.36
N LEU A 168 -12.57 -7.95 21.62
CA LEU A 168 -11.93 -6.97 20.73
C LEU A 168 -12.27 -7.20 19.25
N GLU A 169 -13.35 -7.94 18.95
CA GLU A 169 -13.78 -8.25 17.57
C GLU A 169 -14.14 -6.99 16.75
N TYR A 170 -14.48 -5.88 17.43
CA TYR A 170 -14.78 -4.59 16.78
C TYR A 170 -13.59 -4.00 16.02
N LEU A 171 -12.36 -4.35 16.39
CA LEU A 171 -11.14 -3.84 15.74
C LEU A 171 -11.03 -4.25 14.28
N LYS A 172 -11.76 -5.30 13.87
CA LYS A 172 -11.83 -5.75 12.49
C LYS A 172 -12.37 -4.66 11.55
N ASP A 173 -13.34 -3.87 12.03
CA ASP A 173 -14.01 -2.84 11.25
C ASP A 173 -13.58 -1.42 11.64
N GLN A 174 -12.81 -1.29 12.73
CA GLN A 174 -12.25 -0.01 13.16
C GLN A 174 -11.12 0.41 12.23
N TYR A 175 -11.25 1.62 11.67
CA TYR A 175 -10.22 2.22 10.81
C TYR A 175 -9.12 2.91 11.62
N GLU A 176 -9.49 3.83 12.53
CA GLU A 176 -8.54 4.61 13.33
C GLU A 176 -7.80 3.74 14.34
N ALA A 177 -6.51 4.03 14.55
CA ALA A 177 -5.74 3.33 15.59
C ALA A 177 -6.40 3.49 16.98
N PRO A 178 -6.43 2.44 17.81
CA PRO A 178 -6.98 2.52 19.15
C PRO A 178 -6.14 3.46 20.04
N GLU A 179 -6.79 4.11 21.01
CA GLU A 179 -6.11 4.87 22.07
C GLU A 179 -5.51 3.94 23.14
N ALA A 180 -4.77 2.92 22.70
CA ALA A 180 -4.17 1.90 23.54
C ALA A 180 -2.64 1.98 23.47
N GLU A 181 -1.97 1.40 24.47
CA GLU A 181 -0.50 1.32 24.46
C GLU A 181 -0.02 0.56 23.20
N PRO A 182 1.08 0.97 22.54
CA PRO A 182 1.52 0.38 21.28
C PRO A 182 1.73 -1.14 21.33
N GLU A 183 2.22 -1.67 22.45
CA GLU A 183 2.48 -3.10 22.65
C GLU A 183 1.25 -3.87 23.13
N SER A 184 0.11 -3.20 23.36
CA SER A 184 -1.10 -3.86 23.85
C SER A 184 -1.69 -4.81 22.81
N LEU A 185 -2.43 -5.83 23.29
CA LEU A 185 -3.17 -6.74 22.42
C LEU A 185 -4.14 -5.98 21.49
N GLU A 186 -4.74 -4.89 21.97
CA GLU A 186 -5.64 -4.05 21.17
C GLU A 186 -4.91 -3.39 20.00
N SER A 187 -3.74 -2.80 20.24
CA SER A 187 -2.89 -2.22 19.20
C SER A 187 -2.39 -3.26 18.20
N GLN A 188 -1.90 -4.41 18.67
CA GLN A 188 -1.43 -5.50 17.80
C GLN A 188 -2.56 -6.08 16.93
N LEU A 189 -3.74 -6.31 17.50
CA LEU A 189 -4.91 -6.75 16.74
C LEU A 189 -5.30 -5.73 15.67
N HIS A 190 -5.29 -4.44 16.01
CA HIS A 190 -5.60 -3.40 15.04
C HIS A 190 -4.57 -3.33 13.90
N ILE A 191 -3.28 -3.49 14.17
CA ILE A 191 -2.23 -3.59 13.14
C ILE A 191 -2.55 -4.73 12.17
N VAL A 192 -2.79 -5.93 12.69
CA VAL A 192 -3.06 -7.12 11.86
C VAL A 192 -4.35 -6.96 11.06
N TYR A 193 -5.42 -6.45 11.66
CA TYR A 193 -6.67 -6.19 10.94
C TYR A 193 -6.54 -5.09 9.90
N SER A 194 -5.80 -4.02 10.19
CA SER A 194 -5.53 -2.94 9.24
C SER A 194 -4.75 -3.46 8.03
N LEU A 195 -3.73 -4.29 8.23
CA LEU A 195 -3.02 -4.93 7.13
C LEU A 195 -3.95 -5.83 6.33
N ALA A 196 -4.74 -6.68 7.00
CA ALA A 196 -5.64 -7.59 6.32
C ALA A 196 -6.69 -6.86 5.48
N ARG A 197 -7.25 -5.73 5.97
CA ARG A 197 -8.15 -4.88 5.17
C ARG A 197 -7.46 -4.32 3.94
N TRP A 198 -6.26 -3.79 4.09
CA TRP A 198 -5.46 -3.25 2.98
C TRP A 198 -5.13 -4.33 1.92
N LEU A 199 -4.67 -5.51 2.35
CA LEU A 199 -4.39 -6.65 1.47
C LEU A 199 -5.66 -7.14 0.75
N MET A 200 -6.77 -7.27 1.47
CA MET A 200 -8.05 -7.65 0.88
C MET A 200 -8.53 -6.59 -0.13
N PHE A 201 -8.36 -5.31 0.18
CA PHE A 201 -8.78 -4.20 -0.67
C PHE A 201 -8.02 -4.20 -2.00
N TYR A 202 -6.69 -4.26 -1.96
CA TYR A 202 -5.84 -4.26 -3.15
C TYR A 202 -5.90 -5.60 -3.89
N GLY A 203 -5.77 -6.70 -3.17
CA GLY A 203 -5.79 -8.06 -3.73
C GLY A 203 -7.09 -8.38 -4.46
N SER A 204 -8.24 -8.03 -3.89
CA SER A 204 -9.54 -8.21 -4.57
C SER A 204 -9.70 -7.34 -5.83
N ARG A 205 -8.87 -6.31 -6.00
CA ARG A 205 -8.83 -5.43 -7.17
C ARG A 205 -7.72 -5.79 -8.16
N GLY A 206 -7.03 -6.91 -7.93
CA GLY A 206 -5.99 -7.44 -8.81
C GLY A 206 -4.58 -6.94 -8.50
N HIS A 207 -4.38 -6.23 -7.38
CA HIS A 207 -3.07 -5.74 -6.96
C HIS A 207 -2.50 -6.65 -5.88
N GLY A 208 -1.33 -7.25 -6.17
CA GLY A 208 -0.51 -7.87 -5.15
C GLY A 208 0.26 -6.83 -4.33
N TYR A 209 1.31 -7.27 -3.62
CA TYR A 209 2.26 -6.36 -2.99
C TYR A 209 3.72 -6.78 -3.21
N GLU A 210 4.59 -5.77 -3.28
CA GLU A 210 6.04 -5.90 -3.17
C GLU A 210 6.47 -5.68 -1.72
N ALA A 211 7.32 -6.57 -1.20
CA ALA A 211 7.99 -6.41 0.07
C ALA A 211 9.31 -5.64 -0.14
N ASP A 212 9.37 -4.39 0.31
CA ASP A 212 10.54 -3.53 0.23
C ASP A 212 11.22 -3.39 1.60
N PHE A 213 12.52 -3.72 1.71
CA PHE A 213 13.22 -3.76 2.99
C PHE A 213 14.73 -3.50 2.93
#